data_AF-A0A8J9S1G6-F1
#
_entry.id   AF-A0A8J9S1G6-F1
#
_cell.length_a   1.000
_cell.length_b   1.000
_cell.length_c   1.000
_cell.angle_alpha   90.00
_cell.angle_beta   90.00
_cell.angle_gamma   90.00
#
_symmetry.space_group_name_H-M   'P 1'
#
loop_
_entity.id
_entity.type
_entity.pdbx_description
1 polymer ?
#
loop_
_entity_poly.entity_id
_entity_poly.type
_entity_poly.pdbx_seq_one_letter_code
_entity_poly.pdbx_strand_id
1 'polypeptide(L)' 'MSRRGSILQPHEHDVLLGRGGKNNQALGNEKLREMARVEAENYRRSTKKGKSSISRKLVRQMRELDPPA' A
#
# COMPACT_ATOMS: atom_id res chain seq x y z
N MET A 1 14.00 19.52 0.63
CA MET A 1 12.52 19.52 0.65
C MET A 1 12.09 18.07 0.82
N SER A 2 11.32 17.60 1.80
CA SER A 2 10.39 18.20 2.75
C SER A 2 10.60 17.56 4.14
N ARG A 3 10.49 18.36 5.21
CA ARG A 3 10.50 17.85 6.60
C ARG A 3 9.23 17.02 6.78
N ARG A 4 9.35 15.73 7.10
CA ARG A 4 8.22 14.93 7.57
C ARG A 4 7.74 15.58 8.87
N GLY A 5 6.65 16.34 8.79
CA GLY A 5 5.94 16.80 9.97
C GLY A 5 5.59 15.59 10.82
N SER A 6 5.62 15.74 12.13
CA SER A 6 5.02 14.77 13.04
C SER A 6 3.59 14.52 12.59
N ILE A 7 3.31 13.32 12.08
CA ILE A 7 1.96 12.91 11.70
C ILE A 7 1.18 12.85 13.01
N LEU A 8 0.35 13.87 13.26
CA LEU A 8 -0.45 13.95 14.49
C LEU A 8 -1.53 12.86 14.51
N GLN A 9 -2.07 12.52 13.34
CA GLN A 9 -2.96 11.38 13.10
C GLN A 9 -2.73 10.86 11.67
N PRO A 10 -2.53 9.55 11.47
CA PRO A 10 -2.44 8.96 10.14
C PRO A 10 -3.72 9.20 9.34
N HIS A 11 -3.58 9.53 8.06
CA HIS A 11 -4.68 9.57 7.13
C HIS A 11 -5.16 8.14 6.79
N GLU A 12 -6.40 8.00 6.34
CA GLU A 12 -7.00 6.71 5.95
C GLU A 12 -6.30 6.01 4.77
N HIS A 13 -5.42 6.72 4.07
CA HIS A 13 -4.64 6.18 2.95
C HIS A 13 -3.19 5.87 3.35
N ASP A 14 -2.75 6.35 4.52
CA ASP A 14 -1.40 6.10 5.02
C ASP A 14 -1.19 4.61 5.26
N VAL A 15 -0.15 4.07 4.62
CA VAL A 15 0.28 2.69 4.86
C VAL A 15 1.26 2.68 6.03
N LEU A 16 0.79 2.21 7.18
CA LEU A 16 1.57 2.19 8.41
C LEU A 16 2.48 0.96 8.46
N LEU A 17 3.77 1.22 8.67
CA LEU A 17 4.81 0.20 8.83
C LEU A 17 4.97 -0.19 10.31
N GLY A 18 5.51 -1.37 10.58
CA GLY A 18 5.79 -1.86 11.94
C GLY A 18 5.01 -3.12 12.32
N ARG A 19 5.29 -3.65 13.51
CA ARG A 19 4.69 -4.90 14.03
C ARG A 19 3.53 -4.56 14.96
N GLY A 20 2.36 -5.16 14.73
CA GLY A 20 1.21 -5.06 15.65
C GLY A 20 -0.14 -5.12 14.93
N GLY A 21 -1.16 -5.66 15.61
CA GLY A 21 -2.53 -5.77 15.08
C GLY A 21 -3.16 -4.43 14.72
N LYS A 22 -2.84 -3.38 15.47
CA LYS A 22 -3.37 -2.02 15.27
C LYS A 22 -2.96 -1.43 13.90
N ASN A 23 -1.69 -1.57 13.49
CA ASN A 23 -1.26 -1.12 12.17
C ASN A 23 -1.83 -2.01 11.07
N ASN A 24 -2.02 -3.31 11.33
CA ASN A 24 -2.66 -4.19 10.37
C ASN A 24 -4.11 -3.78 10.08
N GLN A 25 -4.84 -3.25 11.06
CA GLN A 25 -6.21 -2.76 10.93
C GLN A 25 -6.31 -1.31 10.43
N ALA A 26 -5.19 -0.65 10.12
CA ALA A 26 -5.23 0.67 9.53
C ALA A 26 -5.88 0.62 8.14
N LEU A 27 -6.74 1.58 7.82
CA LEU A 27 -7.51 1.63 6.57
C LEU A 27 -6.60 1.59 5.33
N GLY A 28 -5.46 2.29 5.35
CA GLY A 28 -4.48 2.25 4.27
C GLY A 28 -3.88 0.85 4.08
N ASN A 29 -3.62 0.13 5.17
CA ASN A 29 -3.12 -1.24 5.12
C ASN A 29 -4.20 -2.22 4.63
N GLU A 30 -5.46 -2.03 5.01
CA GLU A 30 -6.61 -2.79 4.51
C GLU A 30 -6.78 -2.62 3.00
N LYS A 31 -6.81 -1.36 2.55
CA LYS A 31 -6.97 -1.01 1.13
C LYS A 31 -5.83 -1.55 0.27
N LEU A 32 -4.58 -1.47 0.74
CA LEU A 32 -3.44 -2.10 0.08
C LEU A 32 -3.62 -3.63 -0.04
N ARG A 33 -4.11 -4.30 1.01
CA ARG A 33 -4.37 -5.75 0.97
C ARG A 33 -5.48 -6.10 0.00
N GLU A 34 -6.54 -5.30 -0.08
CA GLU A 34 -7.63 -5.52 -1.04
C GLU A 34 -7.13 -5.43 -2.48
N MET A 35 -6.36 -4.38 -2.82
CA MET A 35 -5.73 -4.26 -4.13
C MET A 35 -4.78 -5.42 -4.42
N ALA A 36 -3.99 -5.85 -3.43
CA ALA A 36 -3.11 -7.01 -3.58
C ALA A 36 -3.89 -8.31 -3.79
N ARG A 37 -5.07 -8.48 -3.16
CA ARG A 37 -5.94 -9.65 -3.36
C ARG A 37 -6.47 -9.71 -4.78
N VAL A 38 -6.89 -8.58 -5.36
CA VAL A 38 -7.34 -8.51 -6.76
C VAL A 38 -6.22 -8.95 -7.73
N GLU A 39 -4.97 -8.57 -7.46
CA GLU A 39 -3.83 -8.94 -8.29
C GLU A 39 -3.20 -10.29 -7.94
N ALA A 40 -3.68 -10.99 -6.90
CA ALA A 40 -3.02 -12.18 -6.37
C ALA A 40 -2.89 -13.30 -7.40
N GLU A 41 -3.93 -13.54 -8.20
CA GLU A 41 -3.90 -14.56 -9.24
C GLU A 41 -2.96 -14.16 -10.39
N ASN A 42 -3.01 -12.90 -10.84
CA ASN A 42 -2.10 -12.38 -11.85
C ASN A 42 -0.64 -12.51 -11.40
N TYR A 43 -0.37 -12.17 -10.13
CA TYR A 43 0.94 -12.31 -9.52
C TYR A 43 1.42 -13.76 -9.50
N ARG A 44 0.55 -14.70 -9.12
CA ARG A 44 0.83 -16.15 -9.09
C ARG A 44 1.21 -16.69 -10.46
N ARG A 45 0.50 -16.27 -11.52
CA ARG A 45 0.72 -16.72 -12.90
C ARG A 45 1.89 -16.00 -13.60
N SER A 46 2.40 -14.92 -13.04
CA SER A 46 3.41 -14.08 -13.69
C SER A 46 4.85 -14.56 -13.53
N THR A 47 5.70 -14.18 -14.48
CA THR A 47 7.16 -14.34 -14.40
C THR A 47 7.76 -13.46 -13.31
N LYS A 48 9.05 -13.68 -12.96
CA LYS A 48 9.77 -12.82 -12.00
C LYS A 48 9.66 -11.33 -12.33
N LYS A 49 9.80 -10.95 -13.61
CA LYS A 49 9.63 -9.55 -14.07
C LYS A 49 8.18 -9.06 -13.94
N GLY A 50 7.21 -9.94 -14.20
CA GLY A 50 5.79 -9.65 -14.04
C GLY A 50 5.43 -9.35 -12.58
N LYS A 51 5.93 -10.17 -11.64
CA LYS A 51 5.78 -9.96 -10.19
C LYS A 51 6.23 -8.56 -9.77
N SER A 52 7.45 -8.15 -10.16
CA SER A 52 7.94 -6.80 -9.87
C SER A 52 7.08 -5.69 -10.49
N SER A 53 6.51 -5.94 -11.67
CA SER A 53 5.67 -4.95 -12.36
C SER A 53 4.33 -4.77 -11.64
N ILE A 54 3.73 -5.86 -11.18
CA ILE A 54 2.51 -5.84 -10.35
C ILE A 54 2.78 -5.10 -9.03
N SER A 55 3.88 -5.38 -8.33
CA SER A 55 4.21 -4.68 -7.08
C SER A 55 4.35 -3.17 -7.29
N ARG A 56 5.02 -2.73 -8.37
CA ARG A 56 5.15 -1.29 -8.69
C ARG A 56 3.80 -0.66 -9.04
N LYS A 57 2.93 -1.38 -9.76
CA LYS A 57 1.57 -0.94 -10.07
C LYS A 57 0.78 -0.67 -8.80
N LEU A 58 0.80 -1.59 -7.83
CA LEU A 58 0.10 -1.45 -6.55
C LEU A 58 0.57 -0.22 -5.77
N VAL A 59 1.90 -0.04 -5.65
CA VAL A 59 2.46 1.13 -4.96
C VAL A 59 2.07 2.43 -5.66
N ARG A 60 2.07 2.45 -6.99
CA ARG A 60 1.66 3.62 -7.77
C ARG A 60 0.20 3.96 -7.50
N GLN A 61 -0.71 2.99 -7.61
CA GLN A 61 -2.14 3.18 -7.34
C GLN A 61 -2.40 3.71 -5.94
N MET A 62 -1.63 3.26 -4.95
CA MET A 62 -1.77 3.71 -3.57
C MET A 62 -1.35 5.17 -3.37
N ARG A 63 -0.32 5.62 -4.09
CA ARG A 63 0.16 7.01 -4.08
C ARG A 63 -0.71 7.96 -4.91
N GLU A 64 -1.51 7.41 -5.82
CA GLU A 64 -2.47 8.18 -6.64
C GLU A 64 -3.80 8.41 -5.91
N LEU A 65 -3.99 7.86 -4.70
CA LEU A 65 -5.13 8.18 -3.84
C LEU A 65 -5.07 9.65 -3.38
N ASP A 66 -6.21 10.21 -3.00
CA ASP A 66 -6.33 11.60 -2.53
C ASP A 66 -6.91 11.65 -1.11
N PRO A 67 -6.19 12.20 -0.12
CA PRO A 67 -4.79 12.61 -0.19
C PRO A 67 -3.83 11.41 -0.37
N PRO A 68 -2.66 11.63 -0.98
CA PRO A 68 -1.70 10.57 -1.28
C PRO A 68 -1.09 9.97 -0.01
N ALA A 69 -0.82 8.66 -0.07
CA ALA A 69 -0.13 7.88 0.97
C ALA A 69 1.40 8.07 0.99
#